data_AF-A0A2N2PQH9-F1
#
_entry.id   AF-A0A2N2PQH9-F1
#
_cell.length_a   1.000
_cell.length_b   1.000
_cell.length_c   1.000
_cell.angle_alpha   90.00
_cell.angle_beta   90.00
_cell.angle_gamma   90.00
#
_symmetry.space_group_name_H-M   'P 1'
#
loop_
_entity.id
_entity.type
_entity.pdbx_description
1 polymer ?
#
loop_
_entity_poly.entity_id
_entity_poly.type
_entity_poly.pdbx_seq_one_letter_code
_entity_poly.pdbx_strand_id
1 'polypeptide(L)'
;MSKSWLLAMIGCALLIAGLATWSPVALVVLVVGVSVAVLAWLRPFYLLALLILTLPVHVFAMRFGVGQLGLSSDFMDKLAFWKEGVMLILIAVLAIRRLVKRDGFRVPLYLFDLGVACVALLMGVYVLVAPRLGIGVYGFRNYLEPLIPFYLLRFTSVTRRDLRNLLAGMMLVSMVIAVFGIYQANFWTFRDLYDWGFRDANGKIPDAFYMAIVERQPRLRAVSTVTSPNELGLILMQTIILSVVLLLPRERPGWQRVALTGLITVTGLCLLFTFWRSGI
;
A
#
# COMPACT_ATOMS: atom_id res chain seq x y z
N MET A 1 21.77 14.00 -34.84
CA MET A 1 21.43 14.36 -33.44
C MET A 1 21.56 15.87 -33.30
N SER A 2 20.54 16.59 -32.80
CA SER A 2 20.64 18.07 -32.74
C SER A 2 21.62 18.51 -31.65
N LYS A 3 22.28 19.66 -31.83
CA LYS A 3 23.17 20.26 -30.81
C LYS A 3 22.48 20.44 -29.45
N SER A 4 21.17 20.72 -29.45
CA SER A 4 20.35 20.84 -28.24
C SER A 4 20.25 19.54 -27.44
N TRP A 5 20.18 18.38 -28.10
CA TRP A 5 20.17 17.08 -27.43
C TRP A 5 21.50 16.74 -26.79
N LEU A 6 22.62 17.04 -27.47
CA LEU A 6 23.97 16.79 -26.94
C LEU A 6 24.23 17.62 -25.67
N LEU A 7 23.87 18.90 -25.68
CA LEU A 7 24.02 19.79 -24.52
C LEU A 7 23.16 19.36 -23.33
N ALA A 8 21.92 18.90 -23.58
CA ALA A 8 21.05 18.36 -22.52
C ALA A 8 21.62 17.08 -21.89
N MET A 9 22.21 16.18 -22.69
CA MET A 9 22.85 14.96 -22.20
C MET A 9 24.10 15.26 -21.36
N ILE A 10 24.95 16.19 -21.81
CA ILE A 10 26.15 16.62 -21.07
C ILE A 10 25.75 17.29 -19.76
N GLY A 11 24.74 18.17 -19.79
CA GLY A 11 24.20 18.81 -18.58
C GLY A 11 23.67 17.79 -17.57
N CYS A 12 22.88 16.81 -18.02
CA CYS A 12 22.39 15.73 -17.15
C CYS A 12 23.53 14.88 -16.58
N ALA A 13 24.54 14.54 -17.39
CA ALA A 13 25.68 13.75 -16.95
C ALA A 13 26.50 14.48 -15.87
N LEU A 14 26.73 15.78 -16.05
CA LEU A 14 27.43 16.61 -15.05
C LEU A 14 26.61 16.76 -13.76
N LEU A 15 25.28 16.89 -13.86
CA LEU A 15 24.39 16.97 -12.69
C LEU A 15 24.39 15.66 -11.91
N ILE A 16 24.33 14.52 -12.61
CA ILE A 16 24.41 13.17 -12.02
C ILE A 16 25.78 12.96 -11.35
N ALA A 17 26.88 13.35 -12.03
CA ALA A 17 28.22 13.25 -11.47
C ALA A 17 28.40 14.13 -10.23
N GLY A 18 27.92 15.38 -10.27
CA GLY A 18 27.95 16.28 -9.12
C GLY A 18 27.15 15.74 -7.93
N LEU A 19 25.93 15.23 -8.17
CA LEU A 19 25.11 14.61 -7.14
C LEU A 19 25.74 13.34 -6.57
N ALA A 20 26.37 12.51 -7.40
CA ALA A 20 27.09 11.31 -6.97
C ALA A 20 28.22 11.63 -5.99
N THR A 21 28.94 12.73 -6.24
CA THR A 21 30.04 13.17 -5.35
C THR A 21 29.56 13.84 -4.06
N TRP A 22 28.41 14.51 -4.09
CA TRP A 22 27.91 15.26 -2.94
C TRP A 22 27.06 14.42 -1.98
N SER A 23 26.23 13.52 -2.50
CA SER A 23 25.40 12.63 -1.68
C SER A 23 25.00 11.37 -2.45
N PRO A 24 25.63 10.20 -2.16
CA PRO A 24 25.23 8.92 -2.74
C PRO A 24 23.75 8.60 -2.52
N VAL A 25 23.19 9.03 -1.38
CA VAL A 25 21.76 8.86 -1.06
C VAL A 25 20.89 9.69 -2.01
N ALA A 26 21.25 10.96 -2.27
CA ALA A 26 20.51 11.80 -3.20
C ALA A 26 20.54 11.23 -4.63
N LEU A 27 21.68 10.66 -5.04
CA LEU A 27 21.79 9.96 -6.32
C LEU A 27 20.85 8.76 -6.39
N VAL A 28 20.83 7.90 -5.36
CA VAL A 28 19.92 6.74 -5.31
C VAL A 28 18.47 7.20 -5.38
N VAL A 29 18.08 8.22 -4.60
CA VAL A 29 16.72 8.78 -4.63
C VAL A 29 16.36 9.31 -6.02
N LEU A 30 17.28 10.02 -6.69
CA LEU A 30 17.06 10.50 -8.04
C LEU A 30 16.89 9.35 -9.04
N VAL A 31 17.79 8.37 -9.02
CA VAL A 31 17.75 7.22 -9.95
C VAL A 31 16.47 6.42 -9.75
N VAL A 32 16.09 6.15 -8.50
CA VAL A 32 14.83 5.46 -8.16
C VAL A 32 13.64 6.29 -8.61
N GLY A 33 13.60 7.59 -8.28
CA GLY A 33 12.51 8.48 -8.66
C GLY A 33 12.32 8.59 -10.17
N VAL A 34 13.40 8.72 -10.93
CA VAL A 34 13.37 8.72 -12.40
C VAL A 34 12.90 7.37 -12.93
N SER A 35 13.40 6.26 -12.38
CA SER A 35 12.98 4.91 -12.79
C SER A 35 11.48 4.68 -12.55
N VAL A 36 10.98 5.13 -11.40
CA VAL A 36 9.54 5.10 -11.06
C VAL A 36 8.75 5.98 -12.04
N ALA A 37 9.20 7.19 -12.34
CA ALA A 37 8.52 8.08 -13.29
C ALA A 37 8.51 7.52 -14.71
N VAL A 38 9.62 6.93 -15.17
CA VAL A 38 9.72 6.26 -16.47
C VAL A 38 8.79 5.05 -16.52
N LEU A 39 8.77 4.21 -15.47
CA LEU A 39 7.87 3.07 -15.41
C LEU A 39 6.40 3.50 -15.35
N ALA A 40 6.08 4.55 -14.58
CA ALA A 40 4.75 5.17 -14.56
C ALA A 40 4.34 5.65 -15.95
N TRP A 41 5.26 6.26 -16.70
CA TRP A 41 4.99 6.78 -18.03
C TRP A 41 4.75 5.67 -19.05
N LEU A 42 5.60 4.65 -19.04
CA LEU A 42 5.57 3.57 -20.03
C LEU A 42 4.53 2.50 -19.71
N ARG A 43 4.42 2.12 -18.44
CA ARG A 43 3.71 0.92 -17.95
C ARG A 43 3.06 1.19 -16.58
N PRO A 44 2.11 2.15 -16.46
CA PRO A 44 1.56 2.59 -15.18
C PRO A 44 0.89 1.45 -14.39
N PHE A 45 0.25 0.50 -15.08
CA PHE A 45 -0.34 -0.68 -14.44
C PHE A 45 0.70 -1.53 -13.70
N TYR A 46 1.89 -1.74 -14.28
CA TYR A 46 2.91 -2.58 -13.66
C TYR A 46 3.52 -1.91 -12.42
N LEU A 47 3.68 -0.59 -12.45
CA LEU A 47 4.08 0.16 -11.25
C LEU A 47 3.00 0.07 -10.15
N LEU A 48 1.72 0.22 -10.52
CA LEU A 48 0.61 0.07 -9.59
C LEU A 48 0.53 -1.35 -9.01
N ALA A 49 0.72 -2.36 -9.85
CA ALA A 49 0.76 -3.76 -9.43
C ALA A 49 1.92 -4.00 -8.44
N LEU A 50 3.11 -3.48 -8.74
CA LEU A 50 4.27 -3.57 -7.84
C LEU A 50 3.95 -2.89 -6.50
N LEU A 51 3.36 -1.71 -6.51
CA LEU A 51 2.91 -1.02 -5.31
C LEU A 51 1.95 -1.90 -4.50
N ILE A 52 0.86 -2.39 -5.10
CA ILE A 52 -0.14 -3.23 -4.42
C ILE A 52 0.49 -4.49 -3.83
N LEU A 53 1.39 -5.15 -4.56
CA LEU A 53 2.04 -6.39 -4.10
C LEU A 53 3.05 -6.15 -2.98
N THR A 54 3.62 -4.95 -2.89
CA THR A 54 4.63 -4.61 -1.88
C THR A 54 4.05 -3.94 -0.63
N LEU A 55 2.85 -3.36 -0.70
CA LEU A 55 2.17 -2.78 0.46
C LEU A 55 2.06 -3.75 1.66
N PRO A 56 1.68 -5.03 1.48
CA PRO A 56 1.57 -5.95 2.61
C PRO A 56 2.91 -6.27 3.31
N VAL A 57 4.05 -6.07 2.64
CA VAL A 57 5.39 -6.29 3.22
C VAL A 57 6.06 -4.99 3.66
N HIS A 58 5.42 -3.85 3.42
CA HIS A 58 5.92 -2.52 3.74
C HIS A 58 6.39 -2.44 5.19
N VAL A 59 5.50 -2.78 6.11
CA VAL A 59 5.74 -2.63 7.55
C VAL A 59 6.86 -3.55 7.99
N PHE A 60 6.83 -4.81 7.56
CA PHE A 60 7.92 -5.74 7.83
C PHE A 60 9.28 -5.20 7.36
N ALA A 61 9.36 -4.62 6.15
CA ALA A 61 10.59 -4.01 5.66
C ALA A 61 11.03 -2.82 6.53
N MET A 62 10.09 -2.00 7.00
CA MET A 62 10.40 -0.89 7.92
C MET A 62 10.97 -1.40 9.25
N ARG A 63 10.35 -2.45 9.80
CA ARG A 63 10.74 -3.06 11.08
C ARG A 63 12.09 -3.76 10.97
N PHE A 64 12.30 -4.50 9.89
CA PHE A 64 13.57 -5.15 9.56
C PHE A 64 14.72 -4.13 9.45
N GLY A 65 14.49 -2.99 8.80
CA GLY A 65 15.49 -1.94 8.70
C GLY A 65 15.95 -1.40 10.06
N VAL A 66 15.01 -1.17 10.99
CA VAL A 66 15.35 -0.74 12.36
C VAL A 66 16.00 -1.86 13.16
N GLY A 67 15.37 -3.04 13.21
CA GLY A 67 15.78 -4.12 14.11
C GLY A 67 17.03 -4.87 13.66
N GLN A 68 17.19 -5.12 12.36
CA GLN A 68 18.24 -6.01 11.83
C GLN A 68 19.35 -5.24 11.13
N LEU A 69 19.03 -4.11 10.48
CA LEU A 69 20.03 -3.27 9.82
C LEU A 69 20.52 -2.11 10.69
N GLY A 70 19.93 -1.92 11.88
CA GLY A 70 20.31 -0.85 12.80
C GLY A 70 20.08 0.57 12.24
N LEU A 71 19.19 0.71 11.25
CA LEU A 71 18.85 2.01 10.68
C LEU A 71 18.07 2.84 11.70
N SER A 72 18.29 4.15 11.72
CA SER A 72 17.60 5.03 12.67
C SER A 72 16.10 5.07 12.40
N SER A 73 15.30 5.12 13.47
CA SER A 73 13.84 5.23 13.36
C SER A 73 13.41 6.45 12.54
N ASP A 74 14.09 7.59 12.69
CA ASP A 74 13.81 8.80 11.92
C ASP A 74 14.04 8.61 10.41
N PHE A 75 15.11 7.90 10.03
CA PHE A 75 15.35 7.57 8.62
C PHE A 75 14.27 6.64 8.08
N MET A 76 13.91 5.61 8.85
CA MET A 76 12.88 4.66 8.46
C MET A 76 11.50 5.33 8.40
N ASP A 77 11.15 6.21 9.34
CA ASP A 77 9.88 6.96 9.31
C ASP A 77 9.76 7.82 8.05
N LYS A 78 10.86 8.46 7.61
CA LYS A 78 10.91 9.20 6.33
C LYS A 78 10.79 8.25 5.14
N LEU A 79 11.51 7.14 5.15
CA LEU A 79 11.43 6.13 4.10
C LEU A 79 10.03 5.51 4.02
N ALA A 80 9.28 5.44 5.12
CA ALA A 80 7.92 4.90 5.15
C ALA A 80 6.95 5.64 4.20
N PHE A 81 7.30 6.87 3.79
CA PHE A 81 6.55 7.68 2.83
C PHE A 81 6.81 7.33 1.35
N TRP A 82 7.61 6.29 1.07
CA TRP A 82 7.95 5.91 -0.30
C TRP A 82 6.72 5.54 -1.13
N LYS A 83 5.72 4.89 -0.52
CA LYS A 83 4.49 4.45 -1.21
C LYS A 83 3.66 5.66 -1.63
N GLU A 84 3.58 6.69 -0.79
CA GLU A 84 2.93 7.97 -1.07
C GLU A 84 3.65 8.71 -2.19
N GLY A 85 5.00 8.73 -2.18
CA GLY A 85 5.80 9.28 -3.26
C GLY A 85 5.55 8.58 -4.61
N VAL A 86 5.50 7.24 -4.62
CA VAL A 86 5.18 6.45 -5.81
C VAL A 86 3.76 6.74 -6.30
N MET A 87 2.78 6.81 -5.39
CA MET A 87 1.40 7.16 -5.74
C MET A 87 1.32 8.57 -6.33
N LEU A 88 2.00 9.56 -5.75
CA LEU A 88 2.03 10.94 -6.24
C LEU A 88 2.60 11.01 -7.65
N ILE A 89 3.72 10.33 -7.91
CA ILE A 89 4.33 10.25 -9.25
C ILE A 89 3.35 9.61 -10.23
N LEU A 90 2.69 8.51 -9.85
CA LEU A 90 1.72 7.83 -10.71
C LEU A 90 0.52 8.73 -11.03
N ILE A 91 -0.04 9.43 -10.03
CA ILE A 91 -1.13 10.41 -10.21
C ILE A 91 -0.70 11.50 -11.19
N ALA A 92 0.46 12.12 -10.96
CA ALA A 92 0.98 13.20 -11.79
C ALA A 92 1.17 12.73 -13.25
N VAL A 93 1.81 11.57 -13.44
CA VAL A 93 2.03 11.00 -14.78
C VAL A 93 0.73 10.68 -15.49
N LEU A 94 -0.25 10.06 -14.81
CA LEU A 94 -1.55 9.75 -15.40
C LEU A 94 -2.33 11.02 -15.76
N ALA A 95 -2.26 12.06 -14.90
CA ALA A 95 -2.85 13.37 -15.19
C ALA A 95 -2.22 14.00 -16.43
N ILE A 96 -0.89 14.03 -16.53
CA ILE A 96 -0.17 14.57 -17.69
C ILE A 96 -0.51 13.79 -18.97
N ARG A 97 -0.48 12.45 -18.94
CA ARG A 97 -0.85 11.62 -20.10
C ARG A 97 -2.25 11.93 -20.61
N ARG A 98 -3.17 12.23 -19.70
CA ARG A 98 -4.55 12.60 -20.03
C ARG A 98 -4.65 14.01 -20.62
N LEU A 99 -3.93 14.98 -20.06
CA LEU A 99 -3.85 16.34 -20.60
C LEU A 99 -3.26 16.36 -22.02
N VAL A 100 -2.27 15.50 -22.29
CA VAL A 100 -1.65 15.32 -23.62
C VAL A 100 -2.50 14.42 -24.54
N LYS A 101 -3.71 14.03 -24.13
CA LYS A 101 -4.64 13.17 -24.87
C LYS A 101 -4.03 11.84 -25.34
N ARG A 102 -3.00 11.36 -24.64
CA ARG A 102 -2.35 10.08 -24.93
C ARG A 102 -3.27 8.89 -24.62
N ASP A 103 -4.11 9.06 -23.60
CA ASP A 103 -5.06 8.05 -23.15
C ASP A 103 -6.49 8.56 -23.32
N GLY A 104 -7.23 8.01 -24.29
CA GLY A 104 -8.62 8.39 -24.60
C GLY A 104 -9.68 7.82 -23.64
N PHE A 105 -9.28 7.33 -22.47
CA PHE A 105 -10.17 6.59 -21.58
C PHE A 105 -11.01 7.52 -20.70
N ARG A 106 -12.34 7.40 -20.79
CA ARG A 106 -13.26 8.05 -19.85
C ARG A 106 -13.48 7.12 -18.66
N VAL A 107 -13.22 7.62 -17.45
CA VAL A 107 -13.53 6.88 -16.22
C VAL A 107 -15.00 7.12 -15.90
N PRO A 108 -15.87 6.11 -15.97
CA PRO A 108 -17.26 6.27 -15.58
C PRO A 108 -17.32 6.54 -14.08
N LEU A 109 -18.08 7.56 -13.66
CA LEU A 109 -18.40 7.83 -12.26
C LEU A 109 -19.62 7.01 -11.85
N TYR A 110 -19.55 6.34 -10.71
CA TYR A 110 -20.62 5.53 -10.16
C TYR A 110 -21.15 6.14 -8.85
N LEU A 111 -22.33 5.72 -8.40
CA LEU A 111 -22.90 6.18 -7.12
C LEU A 111 -21.97 5.89 -5.92
N PHE A 112 -21.21 4.80 -5.98
CA PHE A 112 -20.22 4.49 -4.93
C PHE A 112 -19.12 5.56 -4.85
N ASP A 113 -18.76 6.22 -5.98
CA ASP A 113 -17.75 7.28 -6.00
C ASP A 113 -18.20 8.50 -5.20
N LEU A 114 -19.49 8.82 -5.29
CA LEU A 114 -20.10 9.86 -4.46
C LEU A 114 -20.02 9.48 -2.98
N GLY A 115 -20.32 8.22 -2.64
CA GLY A 115 -20.19 7.72 -1.27
C GLY A 115 -18.76 7.87 -0.73
N VAL A 116 -17.75 7.44 -1.50
CA VAL A 116 -16.34 7.60 -1.12
C VAL A 116 -15.96 9.07 -1.00
N ALA A 117 -16.41 9.94 -1.91
CA ALA A 117 -16.16 11.38 -1.84
C ALA A 117 -16.78 12.01 -0.58
N CYS A 118 -18.00 11.62 -0.22
CA CYS A 118 -18.64 12.06 1.02
C CYS A 118 -17.88 11.59 2.26
N VAL A 119 -17.43 10.33 2.30
CA VAL A 119 -16.60 9.82 3.40
C VAL A 119 -15.27 10.56 3.47
N ALA A 120 -14.61 10.79 2.33
CA ALA A 120 -13.35 11.53 2.28
C ALA A 120 -13.50 12.98 2.78
N LEU A 121 -14.60 13.64 2.41
CA LEU A 121 -14.93 14.99 2.88
C LEU A 121 -15.21 14.99 4.39
N LEU A 122 -16.00 14.04 4.88
CA LEU A 122 -16.28 13.87 6.30
C LEU A 122 -14.99 13.63 7.11
N MET A 123 -14.10 12.77 6.61
CA MET A 123 -12.80 12.55 7.23
C MET A 123 -11.91 13.80 7.16
N GLY A 124 -11.98 14.57 6.09
CA GLY A 124 -11.31 15.87 5.99
C GLY A 124 -11.80 16.85 7.06
N VAL A 125 -13.12 16.93 7.28
CA VAL A 125 -13.69 17.73 8.38
C VAL A 125 -13.24 17.19 9.74
N TYR A 126 -13.22 15.87 9.92
CA TYR A 126 -12.71 15.25 11.15
C TYR A 126 -11.25 15.63 11.43
N VAL A 127 -10.38 15.69 10.42
CA VAL A 127 -8.99 16.15 10.57
C VAL A 127 -8.92 17.57 11.13
N LEU A 128 -9.79 18.47 10.64
CA LEU A 128 -9.83 19.88 11.05
C LEU A 128 -10.35 20.06 12.48
N VAL A 129 -11.23 19.18 12.95
CA VAL A 129 -11.83 19.24 14.29
C VAL A 129 -11.11 18.34 15.31
N ALA A 130 -10.13 17.54 14.85
CA ALA A 130 -9.40 16.62 15.72
C ALA A 130 -8.63 17.38 16.82
N PRO A 131 -8.58 16.86 18.07
CA PRO A 131 -7.86 17.50 19.18
C PRO A 131 -6.37 17.75 18.90
N ARG A 132 -5.78 16.94 18.00
CA ARG A 132 -4.44 17.13 17.46
C ARG A 132 -4.46 16.79 15.98
N LEU A 133 -3.96 17.69 15.15
CA LEU A 133 -3.88 17.50 13.68
C LEU A 133 -3.20 16.19 13.31
N GLY A 134 -2.12 15.81 14.00
CA GLY A 134 -1.40 14.55 13.74
C GLY A 134 -2.28 13.31 13.88
N ILE A 135 -3.20 13.28 14.85
CA ILE A 135 -4.14 12.15 15.04
C ILE A 135 -5.15 12.12 13.89
N GLY A 136 -5.70 13.28 13.53
CA GLY A 136 -6.62 13.41 12.40
C GLY A 136 -6.00 12.93 11.10
N VAL A 137 -4.80 13.42 10.76
CA VAL A 137 -4.06 13.04 9.55
C VAL A 137 -3.70 11.56 9.55
N TYR A 138 -3.27 11.02 10.69
CA TYR A 138 -2.97 9.59 10.83
C TYR A 138 -4.21 8.72 10.56
N GLY A 139 -5.36 9.09 11.13
CA GLY A 139 -6.64 8.42 10.86
C GLY A 139 -7.03 8.51 9.38
N PHE A 140 -7.02 9.71 8.80
CA PHE A 140 -7.31 9.93 7.38
C PHE A 140 -6.45 9.02 6.49
N ARG A 141 -5.14 9.03 6.73
CA ARG A 141 -4.17 8.21 6.00
C ARG A 141 -4.51 6.73 6.12
N ASN A 142 -4.68 6.20 7.33
CA ASN A 142 -4.94 4.77 7.53
C ASN A 142 -6.22 4.27 6.86
N TYR A 143 -7.27 5.10 6.73
CA TYR A 143 -8.55 4.67 6.18
C TYR A 143 -8.74 5.00 4.69
N LEU A 144 -8.20 6.12 4.20
CA LEU A 144 -8.42 6.56 2.81
C LEU A 144 -7.24 6.29 1.88
N GLU A 145 -6.00 6.33 2.37
CA GLU A 145 -4.82 5.99 1.57
C GLU A 145 -5.02 4.68 0.81
N PRO A 146 -5.60 3.63 1.43
CA PRO A 146 -5.70 2.35 0.75
C PRO A 146 -6.81 2.28 -0.30
N LEU A 147 -7.64 3.32 -0.43
CA LEU A 147 -8.55 3.48 -1.57
C LEU A 147 -7.84 4.07 -2.80
N ILE A 148 -6.69 4.74 -2.62
CA ILE A 148 -5.97 5.39 -3.72
C ILE A 148 -5.53 4.39 -4.81
N PRO A 149 -4.92 3.23 -4.49
CA PRO A 149 -4.57 2.22 -5.51
C PRO A 149 -5.77 1.74 -6.33
N PHE A 150 -6.94 1.65 -5.69
CA PHE A 150 -8.17 1.26 -6.37
C PHE A 150 -8.62 2.29 -7.41
N TYR A 151 -8.58 3.58 -7.07
CA TYR A 151 -8.88 4.64 -8.04
C TYR A 151 -7.84 4.66 -9.15
N LEU A 152 -6.55 4.57 -8.81
CA LEU A 152 -5.46 4.50 -9.78
C LEU A 152 -5.67 3.37 -10.80
N LEU A 153 -6.14 2.20 -10.36
CA LEU A 153 -6.42 1.07 -11.25
C LEU A 153 -7.45 1.42 -12.33
N ARG A 154 -8.47 2.22 -11.99
CA ARG A 154 -9.50 2.69 -12.94
C ARG A 154 -8.98 3.71 -13.95
N PHE A 155 -7.88 4.39 -13.63
CA PHE A 155 -7.21 5.34 -14.53
C PHE A 155 -6.14 4.68 -15.41
N THR A 156 -5.76 3.43 -15.12
CA THR A 156 -4.81 2.67 -15.94
C THR A 156 -5.53 1.82 -16.99
N SER A 157 -4.91 1.65 -18.16
CA SER A 157 -5.36 0.63 -19.12
C SER A 157 -4.95 -0.75 -18.63
N VAL A 158 -5.95 -1.61 -18.35
CA VAL A 158 -5.71 -2.93 -17.79
C VAL A 158 -6.34 -4.00 -18.66
N THR A 159 -5.57 -5.02 -19.03
CA THR A 159 -6.09 -6.19 -19.74
C THR A 159 -6.58 -7.26 -18.76
N ARG A 160 -7.38 -8.23 -19.23
CA ARG A 160 -7.76 -9.39 -18.41
C ARG A 160 -6.55 -10.20 -17.94
N ARG A 161 -5.51 -10.30 -18.78
CA ARG A 161 -4.26 -11.00 -18.45
C ARG A 161 -3.52 -10.29 -17.31
N ASP A 162 -3.45 -8.97 -17.38
CA ASP A 162 -2.84 -8.13 -16.34
C ASP A 162 -3.54 -8.30 -14.99
N LEU A 163 -4.88 -8.23 -14.96
CA LEU A 163 -5.67 -8.48 -13.75
C LEU A 163 -5.45 -9.89 -13.19
N ARG A 164 -5.45 -10.91 -14.05
CA ARG A 164 -5.19 -12.30 -13.63
C ARG A 164 -3.82 -12.43 -12.97
N ASN A 165 -2.79 -11.82 -13.57
CA ASN A 165 -1.44 -11.85 -13.02
C ASN A 165 -1.35 -11.10 -11.68
N LEU A 166 -2.01 -9.94 -11.56
CA LEU A 166 -2.08 -9.21 -10.30
C LEU A 166 -2.78 -10.04 -9.21
N LEU A 167 -3.93 -10.65 -9.51
CA LEU A 167 -4.64 -11.53 -8.59
C LEU A 167 -3.79 -12.73 -8.15
N ALA A 168 -3.09 -13.38 -9.10
CA ALA A 168 -2.18 -14.47 -8.79
C ALA A 168 -1.03 -14.01 -7.88
N GLY A 169 -0.46 -12.83 -8.15
CA GLY A 169 0.55 -12.22 -7.31
C GLY A 169 0.03 -11.91 -5.90
N MET A 170 -1.17 -11.34 -5.79
CA MET A 170 -1.81 -11.05 -4.51
C MET A 170 -2.05 -12.34 -3.73
N MET A 171 -2.56 -13.40 -4.37
CA MET A 171 -2.74 -14.71 -3.74
C MET A 171 -1.41 -15.28 -3.23
N LEU A 172 -0.33 -15.18 -4.02
CA LEU A 172 0.99 -15.62 -3.60
C LEU A 172 1.50 -14.83 -2.39
N VAL A 173 1.40 -13.49 -2.43
CA VAL A 173 1.80 -12.63 -1.31
C VAL A 173 0.97 -12.94 -0.06
N SER A 174 -0.36 -13.07 -0.18
CA SER A 174 -1.23 -13.44 0.93
C SER A 174 -0.89 -14.82 1.51
N MET A 175 -0.58 -15.81 0.66
CA MET A 175 -0.14 -17.12 1.11
C MET A 175 1.16 -17.04 1.89
N VAL A 176 2.17 -16.32 1.38
CA VAL A 176 3.45 -16.10 2.08
C VAL A 176 3.23 -15.43 3.43
N ILE A 177 2.40 -14.38 3.48
CA ILE A 177 2.08 -13.65 4.71
C ILE A 177 1.34 -14.53 5.72
N ALA A 178 0.41 -15.38 5.25
CA ALA A 178 -0.31 -16.30 6.10
C ALA A 178 0.64 -17.36 6.70
N VAL A 179 1.48 -18.00 5.87
CA VAL A 179 2.49 -18.96 6.32
C VAL A 179 3.45 -18.29 7.32
N PHE A 180 3.91 -17.08 7.02
CA PHE A 180 4.78 -16.33 7.92
C PHE A 180 4.09 -15.94 9.23
N GLY A 181 2.82 -15.52 9.18
CA GLY A 181 2.02 -15.22 10.37
C GLY A 181 1.79 -16.45 11.26
N ILE A 182 1.57 -17.62 10.65
CA ILE A 182 1.51 -18.91 11.36
C ILE A 182 2.86 -19.22 12.00
N TYR A 183 3.95 -19.03 11.26
CA TYR A 183 5.30 -19.24 11.79
C TYR A 183 5.59 -18.32 12.99
N GLN A 184 5.33 -17.01 12.86
CA GLN A 184 5.49 -16.05 13.96
C GLN A 184 4.67 -16.44 15.20
N ALA A 185 3.39 -16.79 15.02
CA ALA A 185 2.51 -17.11 16.14
C ALA A 185 2.94 -18.38 16.91
N ASN A 186 3.60 -19.33 16.25
CA ASN A 186 3.99 -20.61 16.87
C ASN A 186 5.43 -20.62 17.37
N PHE A 187 6.35 -19.90 16.71
CA PHE A 187 7.78 -20.04 16.94
C PHE A 187 8.45 -18.77 17.49
N TRP A 188 7.84 -17.59 17.34
CA TRP A 188 8.43 -16.38 17.91
C TRP A 188 8.05 -16.22 19.37
N THR A 189 8.89 -15.50 20.09
CA THR A 189 8.67 -14.95 21.43
C THR A 189 8.53 -13.43 21.34
N PHE A 190 8.08 -12.78 22.42
CA PHE A 190 8.04 -11.32 22.48
C PHE A 190 9.44 -10.71 22.33
N ARG A 191 10.48 -11.42 22.78
CA ARG A 191 11.86 -11.01 22.57
C ARG A 191 12.22 -11.01 21.08
N ASP A 192 11.78 -12.02 20.34
CA ASP A 192 12.01 -12.04 18.89
C ASP A 192 11.30 -10.86 18.21
N LEU A 193 10.03 -10.57 18.54
CA LEU A 193 9.36 -9.36 18.03
C LEU A 193 10.15 -8.08 18.36
N TYR A 194 10.61 -7.96 19.60
CA TYR A 194 11.43 -6.85 20.03
C TYR A 194 12.68 -6.75 19.15
N ASP A 195 13.47 -7.81 19.01
CA ASP A 195 14.72 -7.83 18.24
C ASP A 195 14.49 -7.58 16.73
N TRP A 196 13.33 -7.96 16.20
CA TRP A 196 12.90 -7.66 14.83
C TRP A 196 12.33 -6.25 14.64
N GLY A 197 12.32 -5.40 15.67
CA GLY A 197 11.95 -3.98 15.59
C GLY A 197 10.45 -3.69 15.73
N PHE A 198 9.64 -4.68 16.13
CA PHE A 198 8.18 -4.57 16.37
C PHE A 198 7.87 -3.84 17.69
N ARG A 199 8.35 -2.61 17.81
CA ARG A 199 8.24 -1.75 19.00
C ARG A 199 7.52 -0.43 18.64
N ASP A 200 6.75 0.11 19.56
CA ASP A 200 6.18 1.45 19.47
C ASP A 200 7.24 2.54 19.70
N ALA A 201 6.85 3.81 19.62
CA ALA A 201 7.74 4.94 19.86
C ALA A 201 8.30 4.97 21.31
N ASN A 202 7.65 4.29 22.25
CA ASN A 202 8.09 4.16 23.64
C ASN A 202 9.00 2.94 23.86
N GLY A 203 9.35 2.22 22.79
CA GLY A 203 10.17 1.01 22.84
C GLY A 203 9.44 -0.22 23.37
N LYS A 204 8.11 -0.18 23.54
CA LYS A 204 7.29 -1.30 24.00
C LYS A 204 6.68 -2.05 22.84
N ILE A 205 6.36 -3.33 23.04
CA ILE A 205 5.62 -4.09 22.03
C ILE A 205 4.15 -3.63 22.07
N PRO A 206 3.55 -3.24 20.94
CA PRO A 206 2.16 -2.79 20.89
C PRO A 206 1.18 -3.81 21.49
N ASP A 207 0.20 -3.33 22.26
CA ASP A 207 -0.83 -4.18 22.89
C ASP A 207 -1.62 -5.02 21.87
N ALA A 208 -1.71 -4.55 20.63
CA ALA A 208 -2.36 -5.26 19.53
C ALA A 208 -1.71 -6.62 19.19
N PHE A 209 -0.47 -6.88 19.64
CA PHE A 209 0.27 -8.12 19.35
C PHE A 209 0.05 -9.20 20.41
N TYR A 210 -0.67 -8.89 21.48
CA TYR A 210 -1.06 -9.83 22.52
C TYR A 210 -2.44 -10.42 22.16
N MET A 211 -2.62 -11.74 22.32
CA MET A 211 -3.92 -12.39 22.06
C MET A 211 -5.00 -12.02 23.10
N ALA A 212 -4.61 -11.71 24.33
CA ALA A 212 -5.49 -11.22 25.38
C ALA A 212 -4.69 -10.33 26.33
N ILE A 213 -5.23 -9.15 26.67
CA ILE A 213 -4.60 -8.19 27.60
C ILE A 213 -4.61 -8.74 29.04
N VAL A 214 -5.52 -9.68 29.35
CA VAL A 214 -5.90 -10.06 30.73
C VAL A 214 -5.39 -11.44 31.17
N GLU A 215 -4.84 -12.27 30.28
CA GLU A 215 -4.41 -13.63 30.67
C GLU A 215 -2.95 -13.70 31.16
N ARG A 216 -2.73 -14.42 32.27
CA ARG A 216 -1.40 -14.69 32.89
C ARG A 216 -0.43 -15.48 32.00
N GLN A 217 -0.76 -15.68 30.72
CA GLN A 217 0.10 -16.20 29.67
C GLN A 217 -0.06 -15.32 28.43
N PRO A 218 0.80 -14.31 28.22
CA PRO A 218 0.74 -13.53 27.00
C PRO A 218 1.08 -14.48 25.84
N ARG A 219 0.09 -14.83 25.01
CA ARG A 219 0.33 -15.52 23.75
C ARG A 219 0.43 -14.50 22.63
N LEU A 220 1.39 -14.71 21.74
CA LEU A 220 1.57 -13.89 20.56
C LEU A 220 0.40 -14.06 19.61
N ARG A 221 -0.15 -12.94 19.16
CA ARG A 221 -1.06 -12.90 18.03
C ARG A 221 -0.23 -13.04 16.75
N ALA A 222 -0.79 -13.65 15.71
CA ALA A 222 -0.23 -13.55 14.38
C ALA A 222 -0.30 -12.08 13.94
N VAL A 223 0.82 -11.37 14.09
CA VAL A 223 0.93 -9.95 13.71
C VAL A 223 1.05 -9.82 12.18
N SER A 224 1.58 -10.86 11.52
CA SER A 224 1.93 -10.89 10.09
C SER A 224 2.82 -9.70 9.70
N THR A 225 3.16 -9.57 8.42
CA THR A 225 3.97 -8.46 7.90
C THR A 225 3.27 -7.09 7.93
N VAL A 226 2.10 -6.98 8.58
CA VAL A 226 1.26 -5.77 8.67
C VAL A 226 1.29 -5.22 10.10
N THR A 227 1.21 -3.90 10.27
CA THR A 227 1.40 -3.25 11.58
C THR A 227 0.24 -3.48 12.53
N SER A 228 -0.94 -3.82 12.01
CA SER A 228 -2.12 -4.04 12.84
C SER A 228 -3.16 -4.95 12.17
N PRO A 229 -4.03 -5.59 12.96
CA PRO A 229 -5.21 -6.31 12.44
C PRO A 229 -6.10 -5.45 11.52
N ASN A 230 -6.08 -4.12 11.71
CA ASN A 230 -6.85 -3.19 10.90
C ASN A 230 -6.31 -3.09 9.47
N GLU A 231 -5.00 -3.27 9.28
CA GLU A 231 -4.37 -3.30 7.95
C GLU A 231 -4.72 -4.59 7.20
N LEU A 232 -4.82 -5.72 7.90
CA LEU A 232 -5.38 -6.95 7.32
C LEU A 232 -6.83 -6.76 6.90
N GLY A 233 -7.67 -6.20 7.79
CA GLY A 233 -9.06 -5.84 7.47
C GLY A 233 -9.14 -4.95 6.23
N LEU A 234 -8.19 -4.05 6.07
CA LEU A 234 -8.15 -3.13 4.95
C LEU A 234 -7.67 -3.79 3.63
N ILE A 235 -6.73 -4.75 3.67
CA ILE A 235 -6.39 -5.60 2.52
C ILE A 235 -7.60 -6.46 2.11
N LEU A 236 -8.32 -7.00 3.09
CA LEU A 236 -9.58 -7.71 2.87
C LEU A 236 -10.62 -6.77 2.21
N MET A 237 -10.73 -5.53 2.67
CA MET A 237 -11.62 -4.53 2.07
C MET A 237 -11.23 -4.18 0.63
N GLN A 238 -9.94 -3.99 0.34
CA GLN A 238 -9.44 -3.80 -1.02
C GLN A 238 -9.76 -4.99 -1.92
N THR A 239 -9.65 -6.21 -1.40
CA THR A 239 -9.98 -7.45 -2.10
C THR A 239 -11.47 -7.53 -2.43
N ILE A 240 -12.35 -7.11 -1.50
CA ILE A 240 -13.79 -6.96 -1.74
C ILE A 240 -14.03 -5.94 -2.85
N ILE A 241 -13.44 -4.75 -2.74
CA ILE A 241 -13.63 -3.64 -3.68
C ILE A 241 -13.16 -4.05 -5.09
N LEU A 242 -12.00 -4.68 -5.22
CA LEU A 242 -11.50 -5.22 -6.49
C LEU A 242 -12.43 -6.29 -7.05
N SER A 243 -12.93 -7.19 -6.21
CA SER A 243 -13.86 -8.23 -6.62
C SER A 243 -15.20 -7.66 -7.09
N VAL A 244 -15.72 -6.62 -6.44
CA VAL A 244 -16.93 -5.90 -6.84
C VAL A 244 -16.72 -5.21 -8.18
N VAL A 245 -15.59 -4.52 -8.38
CA VAL A 245 -15.31 -3.87 -9.69
C VAL A 245 -15.13 -4.89 -10.80
N LEU A 246 -14.52 -6.04 -10.49
CA LEU A 246 -14.47 -7.15 -11.40
C LEU A 246 -15.88 -7.72 -11.66
N LEU A 247 -16.81 -7.70 -10.72
CA LEU A 247 -18.20 -8.15 -10.94
C LEU A 247 -19.05 -7.22 -11.84
N LEU A 248 -18.73 -5.92 -11.91
CA LEU A 248 -19.56 -4.92 -12.61
C LEU A 248 -19.83 -5.18 -14.12
N PRO A 249 -18.92 -5.77 -14.92
CA PRO A 249 -19.20 -6.08 -16.32
C PRO A 249 -20.31 -7.14 -16.48
N ARG A 250 -21.37 -6.80 -17.23
CA ARG A 250 -22.57 -7.62 -17.40
C ARG A 250 -22.31 -8.99 -18.05
N GLU A 251 -21.28 -9.13 -18.88
CA GLU A 251 -21.02 -10.36 -19.68
C GLU A 251 -20.08 -11.37 -19.00
N ARG A 252 -20.24 -11.60 -17.69
CA ARG A 252 -19.42 -12.61 -16.98
C ARG A 252 -20.09 -13.99 -16.89
N PRO A 253 -19.33 -15.08 -17.13
CA PRO A 253 -19.78 -16.45 -16.88
C PRO A 253 -20.27 -16.62 -15.44
N GLY A 254 -21.33 -17.42 -15.24
CA GLY A 254 -21.96 -17.63 -13.93
C GLY A 254 -20.99 -18.09 -12.84
N TRP A 255 -20.05 -18.98 -13.17
CA TRP A 255 -19.04 -19.46 -12.21
C TRP A 255 -18.11 -18.36 -11.70
N GLN A 256 -17.75 -17.38 -12.53
CA GLN A 256 -16.92 -16.24 -12.11
C GLN A 256 -17.67 -15.33 -11.15
N ARG A 257 -18.97 -15.16 -11.37
CA ARG A 257 -19.82 -14.40 -10.45
C ARG A 257 -19.89 -15.08 -9.10
N VAL A 258 -20.17 -16.38 -9.07
CA VAL A 258 -20.20 -17.18 -7.84
C VAL A 258 -18.86 -17.12 -7.11
N ALA A 259 -17.73 -17.27 -7.81
CA ALA A 259 -16.41 -17.19 -7.19
C ALA A 259 -16.12 -15.80 -6.58
N LEU A 260 -16.45 -14.72 -7.29
CA LEU A 260 -16.24 -13.35 -6.79
C LEU A 260 -17.19 -13.00 -5.64
N THR A 261 -18.44 -13.45 -5.70
CA THR A 261 -19.40 -13.31 -4.60
C THR A 261 -18.94 -14.09 -3.39
N GLY A 262 -18.50 -15.34 -3.56
CA GLY A 262 -17.93 -16.15 -2.48
C GLY A 262 -16.70 -15.49 -1.85
N LEU A 263 -15.83 -14.90 -2.68
CA LEU A 263 -14.69 -14.12 -2.20
C LEU A 263 -15.18 -12.93 -1.36
N ILE A 264 -16.13 -12.13 -1.85
CA ILE A 264 -16.72 -11.01 -1.09
C ILE A 264 -17.30 -11.48 0.24
N THR A 265 -18.06 -12.58 0.25
CA THR A 265 -18.69 -13.13 1.46
C THR A 265 -17.65 -13.58 2.47
N VAL A 266 -16.67 -14.40 2.08
CA VAL A 266 -15.61 -14.89 2.98
C VAL A 266 -14.81 -13.71 3.53
N THR A 267 -14.42 -12.79 2.66
CA THR A 267 -13.62 -11.62 3.01
C THR A 267 -14.40 -10.68 3.94
N GLY A 268 -15.70 -10.50 3.70
CA GLY A 268 -16.62 -9.72 4.54
C GLY A 268 -16.85 -10.36 5.91
N LEU A 269 -16.98 -11.68 5.97
CA LEU A 269 -17.05 -12.42 7.24
C LEU A 269 -15.75 -12.29 8.03
N CYS A 270 -14.58 -12.44 7.39
CA CYS A 270 -13.29 -12.22 8.03
C CYS A 270 -13.15 -10.79 8.58
N LEU A 271 -13.64 -9.79 7.85
CA LEU A 271 -13.71 -8.40 8.30
C LEU A 271 -14.61 -8.23 9.53
N LEU A 272 -15.82 -8.80 9.51
CA LEU A 272 -16.73 -8.79 10.66
C LEU A 272 -16.12 -9.45 11.88
N PHE A 273 -15.46 -10.60 11.72
CA PHE A 273 -14.74 -11.26 12.82
C PHE A 273 -13.57 -10.42 13.35
N THR A 274 -12.90 -9.67 12.48
CA THR A 274 -11.83 -8.76 12.89
C THR A 274 -12.37 -7.60 13.73
N PHE A 275 -13.49 -6.99 13.32
CA PHE A 275 -14.13 -5.90 14.06
C PHE A 275 -14.82 -6.35 15.35
N TRP A 276 -15.49 -7.50 15.34
CA TRP A 276 -16.18 -8.04 16.51
C TRP A 276 -15.22 -8.28 17.68
N ARG A 277 -14.01 -8.74 17.38
CA ARG A 277 -12.98 -9.03 18.39
C ARG A 277 -12.24 -7.79 18.90
N SER A 278 -12.35 -6.64 18.23
CA SER A 278 -11.76 -5.37 18.68
C SER A 278 -12.70 -4.55 19.57
N GLY A 279 -13.98 -4.93 19.68
CA GLY A 279 -14.98 -4.28 20.53
C GLY A 279 -15.23 -4.97 21.88
N ILE A 280 -14.47 -6.02 22.19
CA ILE A 280 -14.45 -6.74 23.48
C ILE A 280 -13.08 -6.49 24.11
#